data_AF-A0A178B6A8-F1
#
_entry.id   AF-A0A178B6A8-F1
#
_cell.length_a   1.000
_cell.length_b   1.000
_cell.length_c   1.000
_cell.angle_alpha   90.00
_cell.angle_beta   90.00
_cell.angle_gamma   90.00
#
_symmetry.space_group_name_H-M   'P 1'
#
loop_
_entity.id
_entity.type
_entity.pdbx_description
1 polymer ?
#
loop_
_entity_poly.entity_id
_entity_poly.type
_entity_poly.pdbx_seq_one_letter_code
_entity_poly.pdbx_strand_id
1 'polypeptide(L)'
;MTAVHSGQLLESPVLTFLPLYHWSDITYLQWLIASSTTTVTQSPASTTDATHPLETSSAPPAATSPAPIKYIFRVGIQNVPTYSILNKIMIKHNRDTYEIWPGVAFPIDSEEGKAILGTPNGAGVAWLLAQHKKELGNLAIKKVTVFYAENESDLCRWPSLCFWLQ
;
A
#
# COMPACT_ATOMS: atom_id res chain seq x y z
N MET A 1 7.83 13.53 26.91
CA MET A 1 6.40 13.20 26.75
C MET A 1 6.31 12.01 25.82
N THR A 2 5.94 10.84 26.32
CA THR A 2 5.79 9.61 25.52
C THR A 2 4.38 9.55 24.96
N ALA A 3 4.22 9.61 23.64
CA ALA A 3 2.93 9.45 22.99
C ALA A 3 2.41 8.02 23.20
N VAL A 4 1.30 7.90 23.93
CA VAL A 4 0.57 6.64 24.12
C VAL A 4 -0.23 6.40 22.83
N HIS A 5 0.27 5.50 21.99
CA HIS A 5 -0.43 5.08 20.79
C HIS A 5 -1.34 3.89 21.15
N SER A 6 -2.63 4.15 21.33
CA SER A 6 -3.65 3.08 21.42
C SER A 6 -4.21 2.81 20.03
N GLY A 7 -3.74 1.75 19.38
CA GLY A 7 -4.41 1.19 18.19
C GLY A 7 -5.56 0.29 18.64
N GLN A 8 -6.75 0.46 18.06
CA GLN A 8 -7.81 -0.56 18.19
C GLN A 8 -7.46 -1.76 17.31
N LEU A 9 -7.46 -2.97 17.89
CA LEU A 9 -7.41 -4.21 17.13
C LEU A 9 -8.77 -4.40 16.47
N LEU A 10 -8.90 -4.02 15.20
CA LEU A 10 -10.06 -4.39 14.39
C LEU A 10 -9.91 -5.87 14.02
N GLU A 11 -10.90 -6.70 14.32
CA GLU A 11 -10.88 -8.09 13.86
C GLU A 11 -10.89 -8.13 12.33
N SER A 12 -9.97 -8.91 11.76
CA SER A 12 -9.82 -9.07 10.32
C SER A 12 -11.07 -9.75 9.74
N PRO A 13 -11.71 -9.21 8.69
CA PRO A 13 -12.84 -9.88 8.02
C PRO A 13 -12.41 -11.14 7.25
N VAL A 14 -11.12 -11.46 7.21
CA VAL A 14 -10.56 -12.62 6.49
C VAL A 14 -10.46 -13.81 7.46
N LEU A 15 -11.40 -14.75 7.34
CA LEU A 15 -11.47 -15.97 8.16
C LEU A 15 -10.48 -17.07 7.74
N THR A 16 -9.87 -16.94 6.55
CA THR A 16 -8.87 -17.88 6.04
C THR A 16 -7.66 -17.13 5.51
N PHE A 17 -6.62 -17.05 6.31
CA PHE A 17 -5.32 -16.56 5.84
C PHE A 17 -4.70 -17.63 4.93
N LEU A 18 -4.37 -17.25 3.69
CA LEU A 18 -3.34 -17.99 2.95
C LEU A 18 -2.08 -18.02 3.81
N PRO A 19 -1.31 -19.12 3.83
CA PRO A 19 -0.15 -19.21 4.70
C PRO A 19 0.81 -18.06 4.39
N LEU A 20 1.01 -17.20 5.40
CA LEU A 20 1.80 -15.98 5.33
C LEU A 20 3.28 -16.35 5.36
N TYR A 21 3.91 -16.46 4.21
CA TYR A 21 5.33 -16.79 4.12
C TYR A 21 6.19 -15.54 3.91
N HIS A 22 5.62 -14.45 3.37
CA HIS A 22 6.36 -13.27 2.96
C HIS A 22 5.62 -11.95 3.24
N TRP A 23 6.38 -10.84 3.29
CA TRP A 23 5.84 -9.49 3.52
C TRP A 23 4.92 -8.99 2.38
N SER A 24 5.03 -9.61 1.19
CA SER A 24 4.13 -9.38 0.06
C SER A 24 2.70 -9.80 0.38
N ASP A 25 2.51 -10.91 1.10
CA ASP A 25 1.18 -11.46 1.45
C ASP A 25 0.39 -10.47 2.31
N ILE A 26 1.04 -9.83 3.29
CA ILE A 26 0.42 -8.79 4.13
C ILE A 26 0.00 -7.58 3.29
N THR A 27 0.83 -7.17 2.32
CA THR A 27 0.53 -6.03 1.45
C THR A 27 -0.68 -6.35 0.55
N TYR A 28 -0.77 -7.59 0.05
CA TYR A 28 -1.90 -8.07 -0.73
C TYR A 28 -3.20 -8.10 0.10
N LEU A 29 -3.15 -8.60 1.33
CA LEU A 29 -4.30 -8.61 2.23
C LEU A 29 -4.81 -7.21 2.55
N GLN A 30 -3.91 -6.25 2.81
CA GLN A 30 -4.29 -4.84 3.01
C GLN A 30 -5.05 -4.29 1.80
N TRP A 31 -4.59 -4.60 0.59
CA TRP A 31 -5.26 -4.17 -0.64
C TRP A 31 -6.63 -4.84 -0.83
N LEU A 32 -6.76 -6.14 -0.55
CA LEU A 32 -8.05 -6.83 -0.60
C LEU A 32 -9.08 -6.20 0.36
N ILE A 33 -8.65 -5.90 1.59
CA ILE A 33 -9.50 -5.25 2.60
C ILE A 33 -9.94 -3.87 2.09
N ALA A 34 -9.00 -3.04 1.63
CA ALA A 34 -9.30 -1.69 1.14
C ALA A 34 -10.25 -1.71 -0.08
N SER A 35 -10.08 -2.68 -0.98
CA SER A 35 -10.94 -2.84 -2.16
C SER A 35 -12.37 -3.27 -1.78
N SER A 36 -12.53 -3.94 -0.64
CA SER A 36 -13.84 -4.42 -0.16
C SER A 36 -14.66 -3.35 0.56
N THR A 37 -14.04 -2.25 1.02
CA THR A 37 -14.72 -1.21 1.82
C THR A 37 -15.48 -0.17 0.99
N THR A 38 -15.43 -0.22 -0.35
CA THR A 38 -15.99 0.84 -1.22
C THR A 38 -17.53 0.76 -1.40
N THR A 39 -18.24 -0.18 -0.77
CA THR A 39 -19.66 -0.46 -1.08
C THR A 39 -20.69 0.06 -0.05
N VAL A 40 -20.39 1.05 0.80
CA VAL A 40 -21.43 1.64 1.67
C VAL A 40 -21.67 3.11 1.35
N THR A 41 -22.49 3.37 0.34
CA THR A 41 -23.31 4.58 0.29
C THR A 41 -24.76 4.16 0.50
N GLN A 42 -25.27 4.28 1.73
CA GLN A 42 -26.70 4.25 2.00
C GLN A 42 -27.16 5.63 2.44
N SER A 43 -28.00 6.22 1.57
CA SER A 43 -28.81 7.41 1.81
C SER A 43 -29.93 7.08 2.83
N PRO A 44 -30.40 8.03 3.67
CA PRO A 44 -31.39 7.72 4.70
C PRO A 44 -32.82 7.90 4.20
N ALA A 45 -33.66 6.86 4.30
CA ALA A 45 -35.12 7.01 4.23
C ALA A 45 -35.85 5.89 5.01
N SER A 46 -36.33 6.27 6.20
CA SER A 46 -37.67 6.02 6.79
C SER A 46 -38.50 4.74 6.50
N THR A 47 -38.81 4.04 7.61
CA THR A 47 -40.17 3.67 8.10
C THR A 47 -40.88 2.37 7.63
N THR A 48 -40.98 1.46 8.60
CA THR A 48 -42.03 0.46 8.99
C THR A 48 -42.46 -0.73 8.10
N ASP A 49 -42.49 -1.87 8.81
CA ASP A 49 -43.51 -2.92 8.91
C ASP A 49 -43.32 -4.28 8.21
N ALA A 50 -43.73 -5.32 8.94
CA ALA A 50 -43.44 -6.73 8.77
C ALA A 50 -44.18 -7.42 7.60
N THR A 51 -43.62 -8.52 7.08
CA THR A 51 -44.22 -9.88 6.86
C THR A 51 -43.37 -10.68 5.85
N HIS A 52 -43.03 -11.94 6.16
CA HIS A 52 -42.32 -12.91 5.28
C HIS A 52 -43.25 -13.42 4.15
N PRO A 53 -42.77 -13.79 2.93
CA PRO A 53 -42.34 -15.19 2.68
C PRO A 53 -41.27 -15.45 1.57
N LEU A 54 -40.72 -16.68 1.62
CA LEU A 54 -39.94 -17.51 0.69
C LEU A 54 -39.14 -16.96 -0.53
N GLU A 55 -37.89 -17.46 -0.58
CA GLU A 55 -37.01 -17.80 -1.72
C GLU A 55 -36.82 -16.80 -2.88
N THR A 56 -35.63 -16.20 -2.90
CA THR A 56 -34.86 -16.08 -4.15
C THR A 56 -33.40 -16.31 -3.82
N SER A 57 -32.85 -17.37 -4.40
CA SER A 57 -31.42 -17.66 -4.48
C SER A 57 -30.70 -16.41 -4.99
N SER A 58 -30.11 -15.64 -4.08
CA SER A 58 -29.23 -14.54 -4.44
C SER A 58 -27.93 -15.18 -4.91
N ALA A 59 -27.76 -15.22 -6.23
CA ALA A 59 -26.45 -15.43 -6.83
C ALA A 59 -25.42 -14.57 -6.07
N PRO A 60 -24.23 -15.11 -5.75
CA PRO A 60 -23.21 -14.32 -5.08
C PRO A 60 -23.01 -13.02 -5.87
N PRO A 61 -22.93 -11.85 -5.20
CA PRO A 61 -22.74 -10.58 -5.89
C PRO A 61 -21.57 -10.75 -6.84
N ALA A 62 -21.82 -10.49 -8.13
CA ALA A 62 -20.82 -10.61 -9.18
C ALA A 62 -19.53 -9.97 -8.65
N ALA A 63 -18.47 -10.76 -8.54
CA ALA A 63 -17.22 -10.33 -7.93
C ALA A 63 -16.71 -9.11 -8.68
N THR A 64 -16.97 -7.91 -8.15
CA THR A 64 -16.51 -6.65 -8.73
C THR A 64 -14.99 -6.73 -8.73
N SER A 65 -14.40 -6.78 -9.92
CA SER A 65 -12.95 -6.80 -10.04
C SER A 65 -12.39 -5.58 -9.29
N PRO A 66 -11.47 -5.78 -8.35
CA PRO A 66 -10.96 -4.69 -7.54
C PRO A 66 -10.31 -3.63 -8.43
N ALA A 67 -10.43 -2.36 -8.05
CA ALA A 67 -9.90 -1.24 -8.82
C ALA A 67 -8.38 -1.41 -9.05
N PRO A 68 -7.87 -1.05 -10.24
CA PRO A 68 -6.46 -1.30 -10.59
C PRO A 68 -5.53 -0.50 -9.66
N ILE A 69 -4.52 -1.19 -9.11
CA ILE A 69 -3.51 -0.59 -8.24
C ILE A 69 -2.62 0.33 -9.09
N LYS A 70 -2.60 1.63 -8.74
CA LYS A 70 -1.75 2.63 -9.42
C LYS A 70 -0.50 3.00 -8.62
N TYR A 71 -0.61 2.97 -7.29
CA TYR A 71 0.44 3.44 -6.39
C TYR A 71 0.60 2.50 -5.20
N ILE A 72 1.83 2.30 -4.75
CA ILE A 72 2.14 1.63 -3.48
C ILE A 72 3.03 2.55 -2.65
N PHE A 73 2.58 2.86 -1.44
CA PHE A 73 3.33 3.70 -0.50
C PHE A 73 4.05 2.84 0.55
N ARG A 74 5.31 3.18 0.83
CA ARG A 74 6.05 2.73 2.00
C ARG A 74 6.42 3.97 2.82
N VAL A 75 5.64 4.24 3.86
CA VAL A 75 5.76 5.47 4.65
C VAL A 75 6.69 5.26 5.84
N GLY A 76 7.53 6.23 6.14
CA GLY A 76 8.37 6.25 7.35
C GLY A 76 9.41 5.13 7.37
N ILE A 77 10.30 5.10 6.38
CA ILE A 77 11.34 4.07 6.24
C ILE A 77 12.37 4.16 7.37
N GLN A 78 12.31 3.20 8.29
CA GLN A 78 13.22 3.11 9.45
C GLN A 78 14.25 1.98 9.35
N ASN A 79 14.08 1.02 8.42
CA ASN A 79 15.05 -0.05 8.31
C ASN A 79 16.35 0.46 7.67
N VAL A 80 17.46 0.17 8.37
CA VAL A 80 18.81 0.59 8.00
C VAL A 80 19.20 0.20 6.56
N PRO A 81 18.89 -1.01 6.06
CA PRO A 81 19.26 -1.37 4.69
C PRO A 81 18.65 -0.44 3.63
N THR A 82 17.35 -0.15 3.72
CA THR A 82 16.71 0.77 2.76
C THR A 82 17.20 2.21 2.98
N TYR A 83 17.20 2.66 4.24
CA TYR A 83 17.57 4.03 4.59
C TYR A 83 19.00 4.39 4.14
N SER A 84 19.96 3.46 4.31
CA SER A 84 21.35 3.68 3.88
C SER A 84 21.50 3.84 2.37
N ILE A 85 20.70 3.11 1.58
CA ILE A 85 20.69 3.25 0.12
C ILE A 85 20.06 4.59 -0.29
N LEU A 86 18.96 5.00 0.35
CA LEU A 86 18.35 6.31 0.07
C LEU A 86 19.34 7.44 0.37
N ASN A 87 20.04 7.42 1.49
CA ASN A 87 21.04 8.45 1.81
C ASN A 87 22.18 8.51 0.77
N LYS A 88 22.67 7.35 0.32
CA LYS A 88 23.71 7.30 -0.74
C LYS A 88 23.21 7.93 -2.04
N ILE A 89 21.95 7.65 -2.42
CA ILE A 89 21.33 8.24 -3.60
C ILE A 89 21.21 9.77 -3.45
N MET A 90 20.72 10.25 -2.31
CA MET A 90 20.56 11.70 -2.09
C MET A 90 21.90 12.44 -2.12
N ILE A 91 22.93 11.90 -1.46
CA ILE A 91 24.30 12.46 -1.47
C ILE A 91 24.87 12.48 -2.88
N LYS A 92 24.69 11.41 -3.68
CA LYS A 92 25.13 11.35 -5.09
C LYS A 92 24.50 12.47 -5.94
N HIS A 93 23.32 12.92 -5.56
CA HIS A 93 22.58 14.02 -6.22
C HIS A 93 22.80 15.38 -5.54
N ASN A 94 23.83 15.53 -4.70
CA ASN A 94 24.15 16.74 -3.93
C ASN A 94 22.98 17.24 -3.08
N ARG A 95 22.25 16.32 -2.46
CA ARG A 95 21.14 16.62 -1.55
C ARG A 95 21.46 16.15 -0.14
N ASP A 96 21.43 17.10 0.79
CA ASP A 96 21.65 16.82 2.22
C ASP A 96 20.35 16.53 2.97
N THR A 97 19.20 16.82 2.33
CA THR A 97 17.86 16.62 2.89
C THR A 97 16.94 15.94 1.89
N TYR A 98 15.89 15.31 2.42
CA TYR A 98 14.78 14.82 1.61
C TYR A 98 13.80 15.97 1.31
N GLU A 99 13.32 16.03 0.07
CA GLU A 99 12.30 17.00 -0.33
C GLU A 99 10.92 16.56 0.20
N ILE A 100 10.13 17.53 0.67
CA ILE A 100 8.71 17.34 0.97
C ILE A 100 8.00 16.87 -0.32
N TRP A 101 6.90 16.13 -0.18
CA TRP A 101 6.06 15.76 -1.32
C TRP A 101 5.90 16.95 -2.31
N PRO A 102 6.14 16.76 -3.62
CA PRO A 102 6.22 15.50 -4.34
C PRO A 102 7.56 14.76 -4.28
N GLY A 103 8.58 15.32 -3.64
CA GLY A 103 9.88 14.66 -3.52
C GLY A 103 10.61 14.44 -4.86
N VAL A 104 11.49 13.44 -4.89
CA VAL A 104 12.36 13.14 -6.03
C VAL A 104 11.97 11.82 -6.68
N ALA A 105 11.70 11.85 -7.99
CA ALA A 105 11.33 10.66 -8.74
C ALA A 105 12.50 10.06 -9.53
N PHE A 106 12.70 8.75 -9.39
CA PHE A 106 13.69 7.97 -10.11
C PHE A 106 12.99 6.93 -11.01
N PRO A 107 13.22 6.94 -12.33
CA PRO A 107 12.78 5.86 -13.23
C PRO A 107 13.27 4.51 -12.74
N ILE A 108 12.47 3.44 -12.85
CA ILE A 108 12.86 2.15 -12.27
C ILE A 108 14.10 1.54 -12.95
N ASP A 109 14.35 1.92 -14.20
CA ASP A 109 15.46 1.47 -15.04
C ASP A 109 16.77 2.25 -14.80
N SER A 110 16.70 3.38 -14.08
CA SER A 110 17.87 4.11 -13.59
C SER A 110 18.66 3.31 -12.55
N GLU A 111 19.91 3.70 -12.31
CA GLU A 111 20.75 3.09 -11.27
C GLU A 111 20.12 3.25 -9.89
N GLU A 112 19.58 4.43 -9.59
CA GLU A 112 18.90 4.77 -8.34
C GLU A 112 17.62 3.97 -8.17
N GLY A 113 16.81 3.86 -9.23
CA GLY A 113 15.58 3.06 -9.24
C GLY A 113 15.86 1.59 -8.96
N LYS A 114 16.86 1.00 -9.61
CA LYS A 114 17.31 -0.39 -9.38
C LYS A 114 17.86 -0.58 -7.97
N ALA A 115 18.65 0.37 -7.47
CA ALA A 115 19.19 0.32 -6.11
C ALA A 115 18.06 0.32 -5.07
N ILE A 116 17.04 1.18 -5.23
CA ILE A 116 15.86 1.21 -4.36
C ILE A 116 15.06 -0.08 -4.49
N LEU A 117 14.88 -0.60 -5.70
CA LEU A 117 14.18 -1.87 -5.95
C LEU A 117 14.84 -3.05 -5.24
N GLY A 118 16.17 -3.06 -5.11
CA GLY A 118 16.93 -4.09 -4.40
C GLY A 118 16.87 -4.00 -2.87
N THR A 119 16.30 -2.94 -2.30
CA THR A 119 16.13 -2.82 -0.85
C THR A 119 14.96 -3.68 -0.35
N PRO A 120 14.87 -4.01 0.95
CA PRO A 120 13.72 -4.73 1.50
C PRO A 120 12.36 -4.09 1.16
N ASN A 121 12.25 -2.75 1.14
CA ASN A 121 11.00 -2.07 0.79
C ASN A 121 10.67 -2.16 -0.71
N GLY A 122 11.69 -2.06 -1.58
CA GLY A 122 11.50 -2.21 -3.02
C GLY A 122 11.20 -3.66 -3.42
N ALA A 123 11.97 -4.60 -2.88
CA ALA A 123 11.82 -6.02 -3.15
C ALA A 123 10.43 -6.53 -2.73
N GLY A 124 9.89 -6.05 -1.61
CA GLY A 124 8.53 -6.40 -1.19
C GLY A 124 7.46 -5.99 -2.21
N VAL A 125 7.64 -4.85 -2.88
CA VAL A 125 6.73 -4.43 -3.97
C VAL A 125 6.93 -5.31 -5.21
N ALA A 126 8.18 -5.62 -5.58
CA ALA A 126 8.46 -6.51 -6.70
C ALA A 126 7.87 -7.91 -6.49
N TRP A 127 8.01 -8.46 -5.28
CA TRP A 127 7.46 -9.77 -4.91
C TRP A 127 5.94 -9.79 -4.94
N LEU A 128 5.27 -8.74 -4.46
CA LEU A 128 3.82 -8.59 -4.56
C LEU A 128 3.36 -8.72 -6.01
N LEU A 129 3.97 -7.97 -6.93
CA LEU A 129 3.58 -8.01 -8.35
C LEU A 129 3.91 -9.35 -9.01
N ALA A 130 5.03 -9.97 -8.65
CA ALA A 130 5.44 -11.25 -9.20
C ALA A 130 4.56 -12.42 -8.72
N GLN A 131 4.24 -12.47 -7.43
CA GLN A 131 3.49 -13.58 -6.81
C GLN A 131 1.99 -13.50 -7.15
N HIS A 132 1.44 -12.30 -7.21
CA HIS A 132 0.03 -12.08 -7.50
C HIS A 132 -0.22 -11.66 -8.96
N LYS A 133 0.65 -12.07 -9.89
CA LYS A 133 0.53 -11.73 -11.31
C LYS A 133 -0.80 -12.21 -11.93
N LYS A 134 -1.36 -13.32 -11.42
CA LYS A 134 -2.64 -13.85 -11.92
C LYS A 134 -3.80 -12.92 -11.57
N GLU A 135 -3.75 -12.33 -10.38
CA GLU A 135 -4.79 -11.47 -9.82
C GLU A 135 -4.61 -10.00 -10.23
N LEU A 136 -3.36 -9.53 -10.31
CA LEU A 136 -3.00 -8.15 -10.61
C LEU A 136 -2.76 -7.88 -12.11
N GLY A 137 -2.64 -8.92 -12.92
CA GLY A 137 -2.26 -8.81 -14.33
C GLY A 137 -0.78 -8.47 -14.51
N ASN A 138 -0.43 -7.86 -15.65
CA ASN A 138 0.95 -7.57 -16.01
C ASN A 138 1.41 -6.17 -15.55
N LEU A 139 1.20 -5.87 -14.26
CA LEU A 139 1.65 -4.61 -13.67
C LEU A 139 3.17 -4.57 -13.49
N ALA A 140 3.76 -3.42 -13.79
CA ALA A 140 5.18 -3.15 -13.58
C ALA A 140 5.39 -1.82 -12.84
N ILE A 141 6.48 -1.73 -12.08
CA ILE A 141 6.89 -0.47 -11.46
C ILE A 141 7.47 0.42 -12.57
N LYS A 142 6.95 1.62 -12.75
CA LYS A 142 7.45 2.62 -13.71
C LYS A 142 8.58 3.46 -13.11
N LYS A 143 8.35 3.94 -11.90
CA LYS A 143 9.28 4.82 -11.16
C LYS A 143 9.01 4.72 -9.67
N VAL A 144 10.00 5.13 -8.88
CA VAL A 144 9.86 5.31 -7.44
C VAL A 144 10.11 6.77 -7.08
N THR A 145 9.30 7.31 -6.17
CA THR A 145 9.44 8.66 -5.67
C THR A 145 9.82 8.62 -4.20
N VAL A 146 10.95 9.24 -3.87
CA VAL A 146 11.44 9.39 -2.50
C VAL A 146 10.97 10.76 -2.00
N PHE A 147 10.24 10.79 -0.90
CA PHE A 147 9.66 12.03 -0.40
C PHE A 147 9.60 12.06 1.13
N TYR A 148 9.48 13.27 1.67
CA TYR A 148 9.08 13.50 3.05
C TYR A 148 7.57 13.79 3.10
N ALA A 149 6.83 13.09 3.97
CA ALA A 149 5.40 13.33 4.13
C ALA A 149 5.17 14.64 4.92
N GLU A 150 4.21 15.45 4.51
CA GLU A 150 3.80 16.64 5.27
C GLU A 150 3.02 16.20 6.52
N ASN A 151 3.51 16.55 7.71
CA ASN A 151 2.80 16.76 9.00
C ASN A 151 3.75 16.61 10.19
N GLU A 152 3.71 17.54 11.16
CA GLU A 152 4.64 17.66 12.32
C GLU A 152 4.72 16.46 13.30
N SER A 153 4.11 15.31 13.00
CA SER A 153 4.18 14.10 13.83
C SER A 153 5.45 13.26 13.54
N ASP A 154 5.69 12.19 14.31
CA ASP A 154 6.87 11.30 14.24
C ASP A 154 7.11 10.64 12.85
N LEU A 155 6.15 10.77 11.92
CA LEU A 155 6.29 10.41 10.50
C LEU A 155 7.26 11.35 9.76
N CYS A 156 7.45 12.58 10.25
CA CYS A 156 8.43 13.56 9.79
C CYS A 156 9.84 13.33 10.33
N ARG A 157 10.23 12.09 10.65
CA ARG A 157 11.63 11.74 10.94
C ARG A 157 12.28 10.94 9.82
N TRP A 158 11.48 10.28 8.98
CA TRP A 158 11.96 9.24 8.06
C TRP A 158 11.42 9.42 6.66
N PRO A 159 12.24 9.20 5.62
CA PRO A 159 11.80 9.31 4.23
C PRO A 159 10.75 8.25 3.91
N SER A 160 9.96 8.49 2.88
CA SER A 160 8.91 7.61 2.37
C SER A 160 9.11 7.33 0.88
N LEU A 161 8.55 6.21 0.40
CA LEU A 161 8.59 5.80 -1.00
C LEU A 161 7.19 5.71 -1.59
N CYS A 162 7.01 6.19 -2.81
CA CYS A 162 5.83 5.96 -3.63
C CYS A 162 6.26 5.26 -4.92
N PHE A 163 5.81 4.01 -5.10
CA PHE A 163 6.02 3.23 -6.32
C PHE A 163 4.84 3.45 -7.26
N TRP A 164 5.14 3.89 -8.48
CA TRP A 164 4.16 4.16 -9.53
C TRP A 164 4.04 2.92 -10.41
N LEU A 165 2.84 2.38 -10.57
CA LEU A 165 2.58 1.18 -11.36
C LEU A 165 2.00 1.55 -12.74
N GLN A 166 2.27 0.69 -13.72
CA GLN A 166 1.71 0.76 -15.08
C GLN A 166 1.43 -0.64 -15.63
#